data_AF-A0A7Y5K3J6-F1
#
_entry.id   AF-A0A7Y5K3J6-F1
#
_cell.length_a   1.000
_cell.length_b   1.000
_cell.length_c   1.000
_cell.angle_alpha   90.00
_cell.angle_beta   90.00
_cell.angle_gamma   90.00
#
_symmetry.space_group_name_H-M   'P 1'
#
loop_
_entity.id
_entity.type
_entity.pdbx_description
1 polymer ?
#
loop_
_entity_poly.entity_id
_entity_poly.type
_entity_poly.pdbx_seq_one_letter_code
_entity_poly.pdbx_strand_id
1 'polypeptide(L)'
;MESLNQQDFAAAIGLSTRQIRNLEEAGCPVRVKGDRKTYPWPKALHWYIAYKVERAEAAAKPLDFEAARARKMEADANLAEIEVAKAQAALVPTETVDSIVGELGDRLRAVIVNIPGNYGLKLEELGVDPKAAEAVLTTISEEITRALRAVADELDDEADRGDSGSTDSSSDSTAPAGR
;
A
#
# COMPACT_ATOMS: atom_id res chain seq x y z
N MET A 1 19.20 -50.68 30.28
CA MET A 1 19.10 -49.80 31.46
C MET A 1 17.63 -49.55 31.73
N GLU A 2 17.12 -50.00 32.87
CA GLU A 2 15.68 -49.95 33.19
C GLU A 2 15.27 -48.63 33.88
N SER A 3 16.21 -47.96 34.56
CA SER A 3 16.00 -46.66 35.18
C SER A 3 17.31 -45.92 35.39
N LEU A 4 17.29 -44.58 35.30
CA LEU A 4 18.42 -43.70 35.56
C LEU A 4 18.26 -42.97 36.90
N ASN A 5 19.36 -42.60 37.55
CA ASN A 5 19.31 -41.67 38.68
C ASN A 5 19.12 -40.22 38.17
N GLN A 6 18.92 -39.26 39.07
CA GLN A 6 18.65 -37.87 38.69
C GLN A 6 19.81 -37.20 37.93
N GLN A 7 21.05 -37.52 38.27
CA GLN A 7 22.23 -36.95 37.60
C GLN A 7 22.39 -37.53 36.20
N ASP A 8 22.24 -38.85 36.04
CA ASP A 8 22.35 -39.54 34.77
C ASP A 8 21.21 -39.15 33.83
N PHE A 9 19.98 -39.02 34.34
CA PHE A 9 18.85 -38.55 33.55
C PHE A 9 19.05 -37.11 33.07
N ALA A 10 19.50 -36.22 33.97
CA ALA A 10 19.81 -34.83 33.65
C ALA A 10 20.89 -34.74 32.55
N ALA A 11 21.97 -35.53 32.68
CA ALA A 11 23.02 -35.61 31.67
C ALA A 11 22.51 -36.14 30.33
N ALA A 12 21.66 -37.18 30.35
CA ALA A 12 21.13 -37.82 29.14
C ALA A 12 20.23 -36.89 28.30
N ILE A 13 19.51 -35.97 28.93
CA ILE A 13 18.61 -35.02 28.24
C ILE A 13 19.15 -33.59 28.16
N GLY A 14 20.41 -33.38 28.59
CA GLY A 14 21.10 -32.09 28.51
C GLY A 14 20.54 -31.01 29.43
N LEU A 15 20.03 -31.37 30.60
CA LEU A 15 19.46 -30.45 31.58
C LEU A 15 20.24 -30.45 32.91
N SER A 16 20.02 -29.42 33.72
CA SER A 16 20.49 -29.38 35.12
C SER A 16 19.55 -30.19 36.04
N THR A 17 20.08 -30.69 37.15
CA THR A 17 19.28 -31.39 38.18
C THR A 17 18.15 -30.53 38.75
N ARG A 18 18.32 -29.19 38.78
CA ARG A 18 17.27 -28.24 39.14
C ARG A 18 16.12 -28.25 38.13
N GLN A 19 16.41 -28.27 36.83
CA GLN A 19 15.38 -28.33 35.79
C GLN A 19 14.60 -29.66 35.83
N ILE A 20 15.24 -30.76 36.25
CA ILE A 20 14.53 -32.03 36.46
C ILE A 20 13.46 -31.91 37.54
N ARG A 21 13.70 -31.18 38.63
CA ARG A 21 12.68 -30.94 39.68
C ARG A 21 11.47 -30.20 39.13
N ASN A 22 11.69 -29.17 38.30
CA ASN A 22 10.60 -28.46 37.64
C ASN A 22 9.81 -29.38 36.68
N LEU A 23 10.46 -30.35 36.05
CA LEU A 23 9.80 -31.34 35.21
C LEU A 23 8.99 -32.35 36.04
N GLU A 24 9.48 -32.74 37.23
CA GLU A 24 8.71 -33.57 38.17
C GLU A 24 7.41 -32.88 38.59
N GLU A 25 7.48 -31.58 38.92
CA GLU A 25 6.30 -30.76 39.23
C GLU A 25 5.33 -30.66 38.04
N ALA A 26 5.86 -30.66 36.82
CA ALA A 26 5.08 -30.68 35.59
C ALA A 26 4.51 -32.08 35.22
N GLY A 27 4.81 -33.13 36.01
CA GLY A 27 4.26 -34.48 35.81
C GLY A 27 5.22 -35.50 35.20
N CYS A 28 6.53 -35.25 35.22
CA CYS A 28 7.52 -36.19 34.70
C CYS A 28 7.47 -37.55 35.45
N PRO A 29 7.47 -38.69 34.73
CA PRO A 29 7.49 -40.01 35.35
C PRO A 29 8.69 -40.21 36.27
N VAL A 30 8.45 -40.39 37.57
CA VAL A 30 9.46 -40.66 38.59
C VAL A 30 9.05 -41.86 39.45
N ARG A 31 10.02 -42.70 39.81
CA ARG A 31 9.87 -43.79 40.78
C ARG A 31 10.65 -43.45 42.04
N VAL A 32 9.95 -43.40 43.16
CA VAL A 32 10.53 -43.15 44.49
C VAL A 32 10.60 -44.46 45.25
N LYS A 33 11.80 -44.87 45.67
CA LYS A 33 12.02 -46.03 46.54
C LYS A 33 12.80 -45.59 47.76
N GLY A 34 12.09 -45.38 48.88
CA GLY A 34 12.66 -44.72 50.07
C GLY A 34 13.04 -43.28 49.75
N ASP A 35 14.27 -42.89 50.05
CA ASP A 35 14.82 -41.55 49.78
C ASP A 35 15.43 -41.40 48.37
N ARG A 36 15.42 -42.47 47.56
CA ARG A 36 16.04 -42.47 46.22
C ARG A 36 15.01 -42.31 45.11
N LYS A 37 15.24 -41.33 44.24
CA LYS A 37 14.47 -41.09 43.01
C LYS A 37 15.16 -41.74 41.80
N THR A 38 14.37 -42.41 40.98
CA THR A 38 14.83 -43.03 39.72
C THR A 38 13.84 -42.73 38.60
N TYR A 39 14.34 -42.56 37.39
CA TYR A 39 13.56 -42.17 36.22
C TYR A 39 13.50 -43.37 35.27
N PRO A 40 12.31 -43.90 34.96
CA PRO A 40 12.17 -45.06 34.09
C PRO A 40 12.59 -44.69 32.67
N TRP A 41 13.58 -45.39 32.14
CA TRP A 41 14.06 -45.21 30.77
C TRP A 41 13.51 -46.31 29.87
N PRO A 42 12.96 -46.04 28.67
CA PRO A 42 12.90 -44.76 27.94
C PRO A 42 11.65 -43.90 28.23
N LYS A 43 10.76 -44.32 29.13
CA LYS A 43 9.46 -43.66 29.37
C LYS A 43 9.58 -42.17 29.73
N ALA A 44 10.53 -41.80 30.58
CA ALA A 44 10.76 -40.41 30.98
C ALA A 44 11.26 -39.54 29.81
N LEU A 45 12.02 -40.12 28.87
CA LEU A 45 12.46 -39.41 27.65
C LEU A 45 11.27 -39.10 26.75
N HIS A 46 10.41 -40.09 26.48
CA HIS A 46 9.23 -39.89 25.61
C HIS A 46 8.30 -38.81 26.18
N TRP A 47 8.08 -38.84 27.50
CA TRP A 47 7.30 -37.81 28.17
C TRP A 47 7.94 -36.42 28.00
N TYR A 48 9.25 -36.30 28.17
CA TYR A 48 9.96 -35.03 28.01
C TYR A 48 9.87 -34.47 26.58
N ILE A 49 9.99 -35.34 25.58
CA ILE A 49 9.81 -34.96 24.17
C ILE A 49 8.40 -34.43 23.95
N ALA A 50 7.37 -35.16 24.39
CA ALA A 50 5.97 -34.72 24.25
C ALA A 50 5.72 -33.39 24.96
N TYR A 51 6.20 -33.23 26.19
CA TYR A 51 6.10 -31.99 26.96
C TYR A 51 6.77 -30.79 26.24
N LYS A 52 7.90 -31.03 25.57
CA LYS A 52 8.58 -29.98 24.78
C LYS A 52 7.81 -29.61 23.51
N VAL A 53 7.23 -30.59 22.81
CA VAL A 53 6.42 -30.36 21.61
C VAL A 53 5.17 -29.57 21.97
N GLU A 54 4.41 -29.99 22.99
CA GLU A 54 3.19 -29.31 23.43
C GLU A 54 3.47 -27.86 23.86
N ARG A 55 4.58 -27.62 24.57
CA ARG A 55 4.97 -26.25 24.95
C ARG A 55 5.43 -25.41 23.76
N ALA A 56 6.03 -26.02 22.74
CA ALA A 56 6.41 -25.31 21.53
C ALA A 56 5.17 -24.95 20.69
N GLU A 57 4.20 -25.85 20.59
CA GLU A 57 2.91 -25.61 19.92
C GLU A 57 2.08 -24.55 20.65
N ALA A 58 1.99 -24.61 21.98
CA ALA A 58 1.29 -23.60 22.77
C ALA A 58 1.98 -22.22 22.74
N ALA A 59 3.30 -22.18 22.57
CA ALA A 59 4.06 -20.93 22.42
C ALA A 59 4.07 -20.40 20.97
N ALA A 60 3.80 -21.25 19.99
CA ALA A 60 3.61 -20.85 18.61
C ALA A 60 2.26 -20.14 18.50
N LYS A 61 2.26 -18.80 18.65
CA LYS A 61 1.15 -17.98 18.16
C LYS A 61 0.90 -18.35 16.69
N PRO A 62 -0.35 -18.48 16.23
CA PRO A 62 -0.63 -18.54 14.80
C PRO A 62 0.09 -17.35 14.18
N LEU A 63 1.10 -17.61 13.35
CA LEU A 63 1.79 -16.53 12.67
C LEU A 63 0.74 -15.70 11.94
N ASP A 64 1.03 -14.41 11.85
CA ASP A 64 0.37 -13.31 11.13
C ASP A 64 0.03 -13.60 9.63
N PHE A 65 0.08 -14.86 9.19
CA PHE A 65 -0.27 -15.33 7.85
C PHE A 65 -1.73 -15.11 7.50
N GLU A 66 -2.67 -15.36 8.41
CA GLU A 66 -4.09 -15.14 8.10
C GLU A 66 -4.39 -13.65 7.94
N ALA A 67 -3.84 -12.80 8.81
CA ALA A 67 -3.98 -11.36 8.72
C ALA A 67 -3.24 -10.78 7.49
N ALA A 68 -2.03 -11.26 7.18
CA ALA A 68 -1.31 -10.89 5.95
C ALA A 68 -2.06 -11.34 4.68
N ARG A 69 -2.68 -12.53 4.69
CA ARG A 69 -3.50 -13.04 3.59
C ARG A 69 -4.78 -12.22 3.42
N ALA A 70 -5.43 -11.82 4.52
CA ALA A 70 -6.60 -10.97 4.50
C ALA A 70 -6.28 -9.60 3.88
N ARG A 71 -5.18 -8.95 4.30
CA ARG A 71 -4.74 -7.67 3.71
C ARG A 71 -4.43 -7.78 2.22
N LYS A 72 -3.79 -8.87 1.80
CA LYS A 72 -3.53 -9.12 0.38
C LYS A 72 -4.84 -9.29 -0.40
N MET A 73 -5.77 -10.06 0.13
CA MET A 73 -7.07 -10.31 -0.51
C MET A 73 -7.89 -9.03 -0.66
N GLU A 74 -7.84 -8.13 0.31
CA GLU A 74 -8.46 -6.80 0.25
C GLU A 74 -7.81 -5.93 -0.84
N ALA A 75 -6.47 -5.87 -0.90
CA ALA A 75 -5.76 -5.14 -1.94
C ALA A 75 -6.05 -5.70 -3.35
N ASP A 76 -6.09 -7.03 -3.49
CA ASP A 76 -6.42 -7.70 -4.75
C ASP A 76 -7.87 -7.41 -5.19
N ALA A 77 -8.81 -7.32 -4.25
CA ALA A 77 -10.21 -6.94 -4.52
C ALA A 77 -10.32 -5.48 -4.99
N ASN A 78 -9.64 -4.55 -4.31
CA ASN A 78 -9.62 -3.14 -4.71
C ASN A 78 -9.01 -2.95 -6.11
N LEU A 79 -7.94 -3.69 -6.41
CA LEU A 79 -7.36 -3.68 -7.76
C LEU A 79 -8.36 -4.17 -8.81
N ALA A 80 -9.09 -5.25 -8.52
CA ALA A 80 -10.09 -5.78 -9.43
C ALA A 80 -11.24 -4.79 -9.68
N GLU A 81 -11.69 -4.04 -8.66
CA GLU A 81 -12.69 -2.97 -8.83
C GLU A 81 -12.19 -1.84 -9.73
N ILE A 82 -10.94 -1.40 -9.55
CA ILE A 82 -10.31 -0.38 -10.41
C ILE A 82 -10.23 -0.87 -11.86
N GLU A 83 -9.82 -2.11 -12.09
CA GLU A 83 -9.72 -2.69 -13.43
C GLU A 83 -11.10 -2.80 -14.11
N VAL A 84 -12.15 -3.16 -13.36
CA VAL A 84 -13.53 -3.13 -13.87
C VAL A 84 -13.96 -1.70 -14.24
N ALA A 85 -13.67 -0.72 -13.40
CA ALA A 85 -14.00 0.68 -13.66
C ALA A 85 -13.27 1.24 -14.90
N LYS A 86 -11.99 0.90 -15.08
CA LYS A 86 -11.23 1.21 -16.30
C LYS A 86 -11.86 0.56 -17.53
N ALA A 87 -12.21 -0.73 -17.45
CA ALA A 87 -12.81 -1.47 -18.56
C ALA A 87 -14.19 -0.93 -18.97
N GLN A 88 -14.93 -0.33 -18.01
CA GLN A 88 -16.20 0.35 -18.26
C GLN A 88 -16.04 1.80 -18.74
N ALA A 89 -14.80 2.26 -18.97
CA ALA A 89 -14.46 3.66 -19.29
C ALA A 89 -14.94 4.68 -18.23
N ALA A 90 -15.21 4.22 -17.01
CA ALA A 90 -15.56 5.08 -15.88
C ALA A 90 -14.33 5.73 -15.24
N LEU A 91 -13.13 5.19 -15.51
CA LEU A 91 -11.84 5.71 -15.04
C LEU A 91 -10.88 5.82 -16.22
N VAL A 92 -10.35 7.02 -16.46
CA VAL A 92 -9.33 7.28 -17.50
C VAL A 92 -8.04 7.69 -16.80
N PRO A 93 -6.87 7.14 -17.19
CA PRO A 93 -5.59 7.61 -16.66
C PRO A 93 -5.41 9.10 -16.94
N THR A 94 -4.96 9.86 -15.94
CA THR A 94 -4.70 11.30 -16.08
C THR A 94 -3.72 11.59 -17.22
N GLU A 95 -2.65 10.80 -17.34
CA GLU A 95 -1.67 10.89 -18.44
C GLU A 95 -2.32 10.81 -19.83
N THR A 96 -3.40 10.04 -19.98
CA THR A 96 -4.13 9.92 -21.25
C THR A 96 -4.91 11.19 -21.56
N VAL A 97 -5.54 11.78 -20.55
CA VAL A 97 -6.27 13.06 -20.68
C VAL A 97 -5.29 14.18 -21.00
N ASP A 98 -4.18 14.27 -20.27
CA ASP A 98 -3.13 15.28 -20.47
C ASP A 98 -2.58 15.23 -21.89
N SER A 99 -2.30 14.02 -22.41
CA SER A 99 -1.81 13.86 -23.78
C SER A 99 -2.83 14.31 -24.83
N ILE A 100 -4.11 13.94 -24.67
CA ILE A 100 -5.16 14.27 -25.66
C ILE A 100 -5.45 15.77 -25.64
N VAL A 101 -5.60 16.35 -24.45
CA VAL A 101 -5.90 17.78 -24.28
C VAL A 101 -4.70 18.63 -24.69
N GLY A 102 -3.48 18.21 -24.33
CA GLY A 102 -2.24 18.86 -24.76
C GLY A 102 -2.11 18.89 -26.29
N GLU A 103 -2.32 17.76 -26.96
CA GLU A 103 -2.28 17.70 -28.43
C GLU A 103 -3.36 18.59 -29.09
N LEU A 104 -4.55 18.65 -28.50
CA LEU A 104 -5.61 19.56 -28.96
C LEU A 104 -5.18 21.03 -28.82
N GLY A 105 -4.59 21.40 -27.68
CA GLY A 105 -4.07 22.74 -27.42
C GLY A 105 -2.95 23.13 -28.39
N ASP A 106 -2.02 22.22 -28.67
CA ASP A 106 -0.92 22.43 -29.62
C ASP A 106 -1.43 22.68 -31.04
N ARG A 107 -2.41 21.87 -31.49
CA ARG A 107 -3.04 22.05 -32.81
C ARG A 107 -3.78 23.38 -32.90
N LEU A 108 -4.52 23.76 -31.86
CA LEU A 108 -5.22 25.05 -31.81
C LEU A 108 -4.23 26.22 -31.88
N ARG A 109 -3.16 26.17 -31.08
CA ARG A 109 -2.09 27.18 -31.10
C ARG A 109 -1.45 27.29 -32.48
N ALA A 110 -1.16 26.16 -33.12
CA ALA A 110 -0.58 26.14 -34.45
C ALA A 110 -1.50 26.81 -35.48
N VAL A 111 -2.81 26.61 -35.40
CA VAL A 111 -3.78 27.30 -36.28
C VAL A 111 -3.74 28.81 -36.04
N ILE A 112 -3.76 29.25 -34.78
CA ILE A 112 -3.80 30.67 -34.40
C ILE A 112 -2.54 31.41 -34.88
N VAL A 113 -1.35 30.87 -34.59
CA VAL A 113 -0.06 31.50 -34.94
C VAL A 113 0.12 31.61 -36.47
N ASN A 114 -0.49 30.70 -37.24
CA ASN A 114 -0.41 30.74 -38.70
C ASN A 114 -1.48 31.62 -39.36
N ILE A 115 -2.39 32.25 -38.60
CA ILE A 115 -3.41 33.15 -39.17
C ILE A 115 -2.80 34.26 -40.04
N PRO A 116 -1.75 35.00 -39.59
CA PRO A 116 -1.16 36.06 -40.41
C PRO A 116 -0.65 35.57 -41.76
N GLY A 117 0.07 34.44 -41.78
CA GLY A 117 0.60 33.85 -43.01
C GLY A 117 -0.49 33.29 -43.93
N ASN A 118 -1.53 32.66 -43.38
CA ASN A 118 -2.59 32.01 -44.15
C ASN A 118 -3.63 32.97 -44.74
N TYR A 119 -3.86 34.11 -44.06
CA TYR A 119 -4.91 35.07 -44.44
C TYR A 119 -4.35 36.41 -44.93
N GLY A 120 -3.08 36.74 -44.67
CA GLY A 120 -2.45 37.96 -45.17
C GLY A 120 -2.55 38.10 -46.69
N LEU A 121 -2.20 37.03 -47.43
CA LEU A 121 -2.29 37.00 -48.89
C LEU A 121 -3.73 37.15 -49.40
N LYS A 122 -4.71 36.55 -48.73
CA LYS A 122 -6.13 36.67 -49.11
C LYS A 122 -6.65 38.10 -48.90
N LEU A 123 -6.16 38.80 -47.89
CA LEU A 123 -6.53 40.19 -47.64
C LEU A 123 -5.86 41.13 -48.65
N GLU A 124 -4.63 40.84 -49.06
CA GLU A 124 -3.95 41.54 -50.16
C GLU A 124 -4.73 41.41 -51.48
N GLU A 125 -5.23 40.21 -51.80
CA GLU A 125 -6.09 39.98 -52.98
C GLU A 125 -7.40 40.81 -52.94
N LEU A 126 -7.88 41.15 -51.75
CA LEU A 126 -9.05 42.01 -51.53
C LEU A 126 -8.71 43.51 -51.53
N GLY A 127 -7.45 43.87 -51.81
CA GLY A 127 -6.99 45.26 -51.89
C GLY A 127 -6.64 45.89 -50.54
N VAL A 128 -6.49 45.09 -49.48
CA VAL A 128 -5.98 45.57 -48.19
C VAL A 128 -4.46 45.70 -48.27
N ASP A 129 -3.89 46.76 -47.69
CA ASP A 129 -2.44 46.92 -47.61
C ASP A 129 -1.81 45.71 -46.88
N PRO A 130 -0.85 44.99 -47.49
CA PRO A 130 -0.30 43.76 -46.93
C PRO A 130 0.34 43.96 -45.56
N LYS A 131 1.04 45.08 -45.36
CA LYS A 131 1.72 45.39 -44.09
C LYS A 131 0.70 45.69 -42.99
N ALA A 132 -0.35 46.44 -43.31
CA ALA A 132 -1.43 46.71 -42.37
C ALA A 132 -2.20 45.44 -42.00
N ALA A 133 -2.50 44.57 -42.97
CA ALA A 133 -3.15 43.29 -42.75
C ALA A 133 -2.31 42.36 -41.84
N GLU A 134 -1.02 42.22 -42.15
CA GLU A 134 -0.09 41.41 -41.35
C GLU A 134 0.02 41.93 -39.91
N ALA A 135 0.13 43.25 -39.71
CA ALA A 135 0.22 43.85 -38.39
C ALA A 135 -1.04 43.60 -37.53
N VAL A 136 -2.24 43.73 -38.13
CA VAL A 136 -3.51 43.49 -37.43
C VAL A 136 -3.67 42.00 -37.10
N LEU A 137 -3.44 41.10 -38.06
CA LEU A 137 -3.57 39.66 -37.84
C LEU A 137 -2.56 39.14 -36.80
N THR A 138 -1.34 39.68 -36.81
CA THR A 138 -0.31 39.33 -35.81
C THR A 138 -0.76 39.76 -34.42
N THR A 139 -1.22 41.00 -34.27
CA THR A 139 -1.78 41.52 -33.00
C THR A 139 -2.91 40.61 -32.49
N ILE A 140 -3.86 40.25 -33.35
CA ILE A 140 -4.98 39.37 -32.98
C ILE A 140 -4.48 37.99 -32.53
N SER A 141 -3.55 37.39 -33.27
CA SER A 141 -2.96 36.09 -32.91
C SER A 141 -2.26 36.13 -31.55
N GLU A 142 -1.51 37.19 -31.27
CA GLU A 142 -0.83 37.40 -30.00
C GLU A 142 -1.79 37.62 -28.84
N GLU A 143 -2.85 38.41 -29.05
CA GLU A 143 -3.89 38.65 -28.05
C GLU A 143 -4.65 37.37 -27.69
N ILE A 144 -5.06 36.58 -28.68
CA ILE A 144 -5.71 35.29 -28.46
C ILE A 144 -4.77 34.36 -27.69
N THR A 145 -3.50 34.26 -28.10
CA THR A 145 -2.51 33.40 -27.43
C THR A 145 -2.27 33.85 -25.99
N ARG A 146 -2.26 35.16 -25.72
CA ARG A 146 -2.12 35.71 -24.37
C ARG A 146 -3.34 35.41 -23.50
N ALA A 147 -4.54 35.58 -24.03
CA ALA A 147 -5.77 35.27 -23.31
C ALA A 147 -5.83 33.77 -22.95
N LEU A 148 -5.47 32.89 -23.89
CA LEU A 148 -5.43 31.44 -23.63
C LEU A 148 -4.42 31.06 -22.53
N ARG A 149 -3.27 31.74 -22.45
CA ARG A 149 -2.30 31.52 -21.36
C ARG A 149 -2.84 31.98 -20.01
N ALA A 150 -3.51 33.12 -19.94
CA ALA A 150 -4.11 33.59 -18.71
C ALA A 150 -5.16 32.60 -18.17
N VAL A 151 -5.98 32.02 -19.06
CA VAL A 151 -6.92 30.96 -18.68
C VAL A 151 -6.20 29.71 -18.18
N ALA A 152 -5.08 29.33 -18.80
CA ALA A 152 -4.28 28.20 -18.32
C ALA A 152 -3.71 28.47 -16.91
N ASP A 153 -3.17 29.66 -16.67
CA ASP A 153 -2.66 30.06 -15.36
C ASP A 153 -3.78 30.04 -14.29
N GLU A 154 -5.00 30.49 -14.63
CA GLU A 154 -6.17 30.43 -13.74
C GLU A 154 -6.58 28.99 -13.40
N LEU A 155 -6.50 28.07 -14.37
CA LEU A 155 -6.83 26.66 -14.17
C LEU A 155 -5.79 25.96 -13.29
N ASP A 156 -4.50 26.26 -13.47
CA ASP A 156 -3.41 25.74 -12.63
C ASP A 156 -3.58 26.23 -11.18
N ASP A 157 -3.88 27.51 -10.99
CA ASP A 157 -4.17 28.11 -9.68
C ASP A 157 -5.39 27.46 -8.98
N GLU A 158 -6.42 27.07 -9.73
CA GLU A 158 -7.60 26.40 -9.18
C GLU A 158 -7.32 24.94 -8.82
N ALA A 159 -6.53 24.24 -9.63
CA ALA A 159 -6.08 22.87 -9.35
C ALA A 159 -5.27 22.80 -8.05
N ASP A 160 -4.34 23.73 -7.84
CA ASP A 160 -3.52 23.81 -6.61
C ASP A 160 -4.36 24.08 -5.35
N ARG A 161 -5.51 24.77 -5.49
CA ARG A 161 -6.42 25.03 -4.36
C ARG A 161 -7.26 23.80 -4.00
N GLY A 162 -7.63 22.98 -4.99
CA GLY A 162 -8.47 21.79 -4.81
C GLY A 162 -7.80 20.65 -4.03
N ASP A 163 -6.47 20.54 -4.07
CA ASP A 163 -5.72 19.47 -3.37
C ASP A 163 -5.61 19.68 -1.85
N SER A 164 -5.90 20.88 -1.35
CA SER A 164 -5.78 21.21 0.08
C SER A 164 -6.94 20.72 0.97
N GLY A 165 -7.95 20.05 0.41
CA GLY A 165 -9.26 19.81 1.07
C GLY A 165 -9.53 18.40 1.62
N SER A 166 -8.68 17.40 1.39
CA SER A 166 -8.96 16.01 1.80
C SER A 166 -8.17 15.54 3.02
N THR A 167 -8.28 16.25 4.15
CA THR A 167 -8.06 15.66 5.48
C THR A 167 -9.41 15.33 6.08
N ASP A 168 -9.95 14.16 5.71
CA ASP A 168 -11.15 13.63 6.34
C ASP A 168 -10.86 13.33 7.81
N SER A 169 -11.51 14.13 8.66
CA SER A 169 -11.42 14.16 10.10
C SER A 169 -12.09 12.92 10.70
N SER A 170 -11.40 11.78 10.68
CA SER A 170 -11.73 10.66 11.56
C SER A 170 -11.21 10.93 12.98
N SER A 171 -11.92 11.75 13.74
CA SER A 171 -11.75 11.83 15.19
C SER A 171 -13.09 11.90 15.92
N ASP A 172 -13.26 10.92 16.81
CA ASP A 172 -13.94 11.01 18.09
C ASP A 172 -15.46 10.78 18.13
N SER A 173 -15.82 9.52 18.39
CA SER A 173 -17.08 9.17 19.05
C SER A 173 -16.77 8.58 20.43
N THR A 174 -16.41 9.47 21.35
CA THR A 174 -16.50 9.20 22.79
C THR A 174 -17.97 9.28 23.21
N ALA A 175 -18.60 8.14 23.49
CA ALA A 175 -19.94 8.07 24.07
C ALA A 175 -19.90 8.44 25.58
N PRO A 176 -20.82 9.27 26.09
CA PRO A 176 -20.84 9.67 27.49
C PRO A 176 -21.54 8.64 28.38
N ALA A 177 -21.07 8.57 29.62
CA ALA A 177 -21.64 7.77 30.70
C ALA A 177 -23.04 8.29 31.14
N GLY A 178 -23.93 7.35 31.50
CA GLY A 178 -25.18 7.54 32.23
C GLY A 178 -25.99 6.23 32.14
N ARG A 179 -26.47 5.60 33.21
CA ARG A 179 -26.83 5.98 34.58
C ARG A 179 -26.53 4.85 35.55
#